data_AF-X1DJJ2-F1
#
_entry.id   AF-X1DJJ2-F1
#
_cell.length_a   1.000
_cell.length_b   1.000
_cell.length_c   1.000
_cell.angle_alpha   90.00
_cell.angle_beta   90.00
_cell.angle_gamma   90.00
#
_symmetry.space_group_name_H-M   'P 1'
#
loop_
_entity.id
_entity.type
_entity.pdbx_description
1 polymer ?
#
loop_
_entity_poly.entity_id
_entity_poly.type
_entity_poly.pdbx_seq_one_letter_code
_entity_poly.pdbx_strand_id
1 'polypeptide(L)'
;GMAPAVNIDSYDWYSDTYEMAGRAATGDGEDAKIYLSNHSYTVIAGWQFGIFRAIPGDFNGDDIVNFIDFAILTANWRMPDHDPFVDIAPWPEGDGIVDFLDLAVLTNHWLKSNVEEPYWFGVWGEREDRNFGRYGSHTADWDSVCYLAPLQDYLPFKAAGNDRSDDDDAPANGTKFWYPDPNDPNDPNDPDEGSWVQRIYDVNDPNAPYDDGWDSGGYDTIPTISTAKNIMTVGAVDDVCDMTYFSGWGPTDDGRIKPDIVANGFELYSPAAVNDANYATYSGTSQASAN
;
A
#
# COMPACT_ATOMS: atom_id res chain seq x y z
N GLY A 1 8.95 -2.13 23.94
CA GLY A 1 8.06 -2.71 24.97
C GLY A 1 7.14 -1.62 25.46
N MET A 2 5.84 -1.74 25.21
CA MET A 2 4.88 -0.65 25.45
C MET A 2 4.66 -0.41 26.94
N ALA A 3 4.48 0.85 27.35
CA ALA A 3 4.22 1.20 28.73
C ALA A 3 2.90 0.53 29.18
N PRO A 4 2.88 -0.20 30.31
CA PRO A 4 1.77 -1.10 30.68
C PRO A 4 0.45 -0.39 31.03
N ALA A 5 0.40 0.94 30.98
CA ALA A 5 -0.77 1.76 31.26
C ALA A 5 -1.28 2.52 30.02
N VAL A 6 -0.70 2.29 28.84
CA VAL A 6 -1.17 2.88 27.59
C VAL A 6 -2.40 2.11 27.11
N ASN A 7 -3.46 2.83 26.78
CA ASN A 7 -4.57 2.30 25.99
C ASN A 7 -4.18 2.38 24.51
N ILE A 8 -4.41 1.29 23.78
CA ILE A 8 -4.15 1.19 22.35
C ILE A 8 -5.48 0.92 21.69
N ASP A 9 -5.76 1.69 20.65
CA ASP A 9 -6.80 1.36 19.70
C ASP A 9 -6.09 1.07 18.38
N SER A 10 -6.41 -0.09 17.82
CA SER A 10 -5.86 -0.55 16.55
C SER A 10 -6.96 -0.51 15.53
N TYR A 11 -6.63 -0.01 14.35
CA TYR A 11 -7.53 0.12 13.22
C TYR A 11 -7.00 -0.66 12.02
N ASP A 12 -7.78 -0.67 10.94
CA ASP A 12 -7.35 -1.21 9.65
C ASP A 12 -6.51 -0.17 8.87
N TRP A 13 -6.27 -0.40 7.58
CA TRP A 13 -5.43 0.45 6.73
C TRP A 13 -6.22 1.43 5.85
N TYR A 14 -7.56 1.47 5.93
CA TYR A 14 -8.39 2.14 4.92
C TYR A 14 -8.76 3.59 5.26
N SER A 15 -8.67 4.00 6.53
CA SER A 15 -9.35 5.22 6.99
C SER A 15 -8.52 6.10 7.92
N ASP A 16 -7.19 6.12 7.74
CA ASP A 16 -6.25 6.89 8.57
C ASP A 16 -6.74 8.33 8.83
N THR A 17 -7.06 9.11 7.79
CA THR A 17 -7.49 10.52 7.96
C THR A 17 -8.72 10.65 8.86
N TYR A 18 -9.70 9.76 8.73
CA TYR A 18 -10.92 9.77 9.54
C TYR A 18 -10.63 9.38 10.99
N GLU A 19 -9.81 8.36 11.19
CA GLU A 19 -9.42 7.87 12.51
C GLU A 19 -8.55 8.89 13.25
N MET A 20 -7.59 9.49 12.56
CA MET A 20 -6.79 10.60 13.05
C MET A 20 -7.69 11.79 13.42
N ALA A 21 -8.66 12.16 12.58
CA ALA A 21 -9.58 13.25 12.88
C ALA A 21 -10.47 12.95 14.10
N GLY A 22 -10.93 11.71 14.26
CA GLY A 22 -11.70 11.28 15.42
C GLY A 22 -10.86 11.26 16.70
N ARG A 23 -9.59 10.86 16.60
CA ARG A 23 -8.61 10.89 17.70
C ARG A 23 -8.21 12.30 18.10
N ALA A 24 -8.06 13.16 17.09
CA ALA A 24 -7.81 14.58 17.21
C ALA A 24 -9.08 15.40 17.50
N ALA A 25 -10.17 14.75 17.89
CA ALA A 25 -11.35 15.39 18.47
C ALA A 25 -11.40 15.01 19.97
N THR A 26 -10.68 15.73 20.83
CA THR A 26 -10.72 15.55 22.28
C THR A 26 -12.16 15.55 22.80
N GLY A 27 -12.49 14.57 23.64
CA GLY A 27 -13.68 14.63 24.49
C GLY A 27 -13.47 15.61 25.66
N ASP A 28 -14.57 16.15 26.20
CA ASP A 28 -14.54 17.05 27.36
C ASP A 28 -13.71 16.47 28.52
N GLY A 29 -12.68 17.19 28.96
CA GLY A 29 -11.87 16.83 30.14
C GLY A 29 -10.57 16.07 29.85
N GLU A 30 -10.14 15.98 28.58
CA GLU A 30 -8.89 15.33 28.18
C GLU A 30 -7.75 16.30 27.83
N ASP A 31 -7.90 17.59 28.13
CA ASP A 31 -7.01 18.72 27.78
C ASP A 31 -5.54 18.61 28.25
N ALA A 32 -5.19 17.58 29.00
CA ALA A 32 -3.83 17.30 29.48
C ALA A 32 -3.21 16.04 28.86
N LYS A 33 -3.89 15.39 27.91
CA LYS A 33 -3.39 14.19 27.22
C LYS A 33 -2.62 14.58 25.97
N ILE A 34 -1.50 13.88 25.75
CA ILE A 34 -0.78 13.87 24.48
C ILE A 34 -1.24 12.63 23.72
N TYR A 35 -1.78 12.83 22.52
CA TYR A 35 -2.21 11.75 21.65
C TYR A 35 -1.11 11.46 20.64
N LEU A 36 -0.71 10.19 20.55
CA LEU A 36 0.23 9.72 19.56
C LEU A 36 -0.47 8.66 18.71
N SER A 37 -0.15 8.60 17.43
CA SER A 37 -0.58 7.53 16.52
C SER A 37 0.56 7.13 15.61
N ASN A 38 0.64 5.86 15.24
CA ASN A 38 1.64 5.36 14.31
C ASN A 38 0.97 4.90 13.02
N HIS A 39 1.52 5.32 11.89
CA HIS A 39 0.96 5.05 10.56
C HIS A 39 2.04 4.51 9.64
N SER A 40 2.00 3.21 9.43
CA SER A 40 3.07 2.46 8.75
C SER A 40 2.92 2.45 7.23
N TYR A 41 1.68 2.51 6.74
CA TYR A 41 1.37 2.38 5.33
C TYR A 41 1.01 3.73 4.72
N THR A 42 1.18 3.85 3.42
CA THR A 42 0.90 5.05 2.63
C THR A 42 0.29 4.63 1.30
N VAL A 43 -0.18 5.59 0.53
CA VAL A 43 -0.47 5.37 -0.89
C VAL A 43 0.80 4.86 -1.56
N ILE A 44 0.69 3.71 -2.23
CA ILE A 44 1.79 3.08 -2.97
C ILE A 44 2.27 4.05 -4.06
N ALA A 45 3.59 4.15 -4.23
CA ALA A 45 4.23 4.94 -5.26
C ALA A 45 5.30 4.08 -5.93
N GLY A 46 5.59 4.35 -7.21
CA GLY A 46 6.67 3.66 -7.90
C GLY A 46 6.35 2.23 -8.31
N TRP A 47 7.35 1.36 -8.25
CA TRP A 47 7.22 -0.06 -8.55
C TRP A 47 6.83 -0.88 -7.32
N GLN A 48 6.07 -1.94 -7.55
CA GLN A 48 5.73 -2.91 -6.50
C GLN A 48 5.46 -4.27 -7.13
N PHE A 49 6.03 -5.32 -6.54
CA PHE A 49 5.71 -6.69 -6.90
C PHE A 49 4.65 -7.20 -5.93
N GLY A 50 3.61 -7.80 -6.50
CA GLY A 50 2.53 -8.30 -5.68
C GLY A 50 1.41 -8.92 -6.48
N ILE A 51 0.42 -9.37 -5.73
CA ILE A 51 -0.81 -9.96 -6.23
C ILE A 51 -1.91 -8.91 -6.05
N PHE A 52 -1.95 -7.92 -6.94
CA PHE A 52 -2.96 -6.85 -6.92
C PHE A 52 -4.22 -7.19 -7.71
N ARG A 53 -4.23 -8.34 -8.38
CA ARG A 53 -5.36 -8.77 -9.20
C ARG A 53 -5.72 -10.21 -8.86
N ALA A 54 -6.88 -10.39 -8.22
CA ALA A 54 -7.44 -11.70 -7.97
C ALA A 54 -7.66 -12.44 -9.30
N ILE A 55 -7.43 -13.76 -9.31
CA ILE A 55 -7.75 -14.58 -10.48
C ILE A 55 -9.26 -14.73 -10.57
N PRO A 56 -9.90 -14.38 -11.70
CA PRO A 56 -11.30 -14.71 -11.90
C PRO A 56 -11.56 -16.21 -11.68
N GLY A 57 -12.46 -16.52 -10.76
CA GLY A 57 -12.81 -17.89 -10.38
C GLY A 57 -12.00 -18.49 -9.24
N ASP A 58 -11.15 -17.73 -8.55
CA ASP A 58 -10.64 -18.07 -7.21
C ASP A 58 -11.63 -17.52 -6.17
N PHE A 59 -12.54 -18.37 -5.71
CA PHE A 59 -13.65 -17.96 -4.86
C PHE A 59 -13.38 -18.18 -3.37
N ASN A 60 -12.37 -18.98 -3.03
CA ASN A 60 -11.96 -19.19 -1.64
C ASN A 60 -10.75 -18.34 -1.23
N GLY A 61 -10.11 -17.65 -2.17
CA GLY A 61 -8.97 -16.77 -1.95
C GLY A 61 -7.71 -17.53 -1.55
N ASP A 62 -7.55 -18.78 -2.04
CA ASP A 62 -6.35 -19.59 -1.78
C ASP A 62 -5.25 -19.40 -2.84
N ASP A 63 -5.43 -18.41 -3.72
CA ASP A 63 -4.54 -18.04 -4.83
C ASP A 63 -4.43 -19.11 -5.91
N ILE A 64 -5.30 -20.13 -5.96
CA ILE A 64 -5.28 -21.15 -7.02
C ILE A 64 -6.69 -21.60 -7.41
N VAL A 65 -7.04 -21.37 -8.68
CA VAL A 65 -8.33 -21.87 -9.21
C VAL A 65 -8.31 -23.39 -9.35
N ASN A 66 -9.06 -24.07 -8.50
CA ASN A 66 -9.05 -25.52 -8.40
C ASN A 66 -10.46 -26.11 -8.11
N PHE A 67 -10.49 -27.36 -7.66
CA PHE A 67 -11.74 -28.06 -7.38
C PHE A 67 -12.54 -27.46 -6.20
N ILE A 68 -11.89 -26.73 -5.31
CA ILE A 68 -12.57 -26.01 -4.23
C ILE A 68 -13.40 -24.87 -4.81
N ASP A 69 -12.85 -24.10 -5.74
CA ASP A 69 -13.58 -23.01 -6.41
C ASP A 69 -14.71 -23.55 -7.29
N PHE A 70 -14.45 -24.64 -8.00
CA PHE A 70 -15.51 -25.29 -8.76
C PHE A 70 -16.66 -25.78 -7.85
N ALA A 71 -16.34 -26.23 -6.64
CA ALA A 71 -17.37 -26.61 -5.66
C ALA A 71 -18.19 -25.39 -5.21
N ILE A 72 -17.56 -24.22 -5.00
CA ILE A 72 -18.26 -22.97 -4.66
C ILE A 72 -19.15 -22.52 -5.82
N LEU A 73 -18.64 -22.55 -7.06
CA LEU A 73 -19.42 -22.21 -8.25
C LEU A 73 -20.65 -23.10 -8.40
N THR A 74 -20.45 -24.41 -8.31
CA THR A 74 -21.55 -25.38 -8.46
C THR A 74 -22.54 -25.34 -7.31
N ALA A 75 -22.11 -24.95 -6.10
CA ALA A 75 -23.01 -24.72 -4.98
C ALA A 75 -23.94 -23.53 -5.19
N ASN A 76 -23.56 -22.54 -6.02
CA ASN A 76 -24.35 -21.34 -6.32
C ASN A 76 -25.13 -21.44 -7.65
N TRP A 77 -24.99 -22.56 -8.38
CA TRP A 77 -25.50 -22.74 -9.72
C TRP A 77 -27.01 -22.47 -9.84
N ARG A 78 -27.36 -21.42 -10.59
CA ARG A 78 -28.74 -20.98 -10.84
C ARG A 78 -29.56 -20.70 -9.57
N MET A 79 -28.91 -20.36 -8.46
CA MET A 79 -29.62 -19.95 -7.26
C MET A 79 -30.15 -18.51 -7.41
N PRO A 80 -31.42 -18.24 -7.09
CA PRO A 80 -31.97 -16.89 -7.10
C PRO A 80 -31.29 -15.92 -6.11
N ASP A 81 -30.70 -16.47 -5.05
CA ASP A 81 -30.00 -15.80 -3.95
C ASP A 81 -28.54 -16.28 -3.84
N HIS A 82 -27.89 -16.55 -4.98
CA HIS A 82 -26.48 -16.90 -5.03
C HIS A 82 -25.60 -15.79 -4.44
N ASP A 83 -24.39 -16.17 -4.03
CA ASP A 83 -23.35 -15.22 -3.67
C ASP A 83 -22.94 -14.38 -4.90
N PRO A 84 -23.10 -13.05 -4.88
CA PRO A 84 -22.79 -12.18 -6.02
C PRO A 84 -21.32 -12.26 -6.47
N PHE A 85 -20.39 -12.72 -5.62
CA PHE A 85 -18.99 -12.88 -6.00
C PHE A 85 -18.75 -14.06 -6.95
N VAL A 86 -19.74 -14.95 -7.11
CA VAL A 86 -19.64 -16.15 -7.94
C VAL A 86 -20.19 -15.93 -9.35
N ASP A 87 -21.00 -14.89 -9.54
CA ASP A 87 -21.51 -14.43 -10.84
C ASP A 87 -20.51 -13.42 -11.43
N ILE A 88 -19.58 -13.95 -12.22
CA ILE A 88 -18.40 -13.25 -12.73
C ILE A 88 -18.49 -13.00 -14.24
N ALA A 89 -19.55 -13.45 -14.89
CA ALA A 89 -19.70 -13.36 -16.32
C ALA A 89 -21.15 -13.00 -16.73
N PRO A 90 -21.33 -12.06 -17.67
CA PRO A 90 -20.32 -11.26 -18.32
C PRO A 90 -19.74 -10.17 -17.41
N TRP A 91 -18.44 -9.91 -17.54
CA TRP A 91 -17.74 -8.82 -16.85
C TRP A 91 -18.37 -7.45 -17.23
N PRO A 92 -18.46 -6.46 -16.32
CA PRO A 92 -17.89 -6.41 -14.96
C PRO A 92 -18.75 -6.93 -13.81
N GLU A 93 -20.06 -7.07 -13.98
CA GLU A 93 -21.01 -7.24 -12.87
C GLU A 93 -21.76 -8.59 -12.88
N GLY A 94 -21.47 -9.48 -13.83
CA GLY A 94 -22.27 -10.70 -14.03
C GLY A 94 -23.59 -10.42 -14.75
N ASP A 95 -24.41 -11.45 -14.99
CA ASP A 95 -25.78 -11.30 -15.54
C ASP A 95 -26.90 -11.57 -14.54
N GLY A 96 -26.56 -11.74 -13.27
CA GLY A 96 -27.44 -12.13 -12.18
C GLY A 96 -27.67 -13.64 -12.11
N ILE A 97 -26.93 -14.47 -12.85
CA ILE A 97 -27.14 -15.92 -12.92
C ILE A 97 -25.80 -16.66 -13.02
N VAL A 98 -25.44 -17.39 -11.94
CA VAL A 98 -24.33 -18.35 -12.01
C VAL A 98 -24.66 -19.49 -12.99
N ASP A 99 -24.00 -19.49 -14.15
CA ASP A 99 -24.21 -20.46 -15.23
C ASP A 99 -22.93 -20.84 -16.01
N PHE A 100 -23.11 -21.29 -17.26
CA PHE A 100 -22.00 -21.74 -18.09
C PHE A 100 -21.05 -20.62 -18.52
N LEU A 101 -21.49 -19.35 -18.49
CA LEU A 101 -20.63 -18.21 -18.73
C LEU A 101 -19.61 -18.06 -17.60
N ASP A 102 -20.02 -18.19 -16.34
CA ASP A 102 -19.12 -18.15 -15.17
C ASP A 102 -18.18 -19.33 -15.15
N LEU A 103 -18.71 -20.53 -15.44
CA LEU A 103 -17.88 -21.72 -15.55
C LEU A 103 -16.84 -21.59 -16.66
N ALA A 104 -17.16 -20.93 -17.77
CA ALA A 104 -16.19 -20.67 -18.83
C ALA A 104 -15.06 -19.74 -18.35
N VAL A 105 -15.37 -18.72 -17.54
CA VAL A 105 -14.35 -17.89 -16.91
C VAL A 105 -13.50 -18.72 -15.95
N LEU A 106 -14.09 -19.43 -14.99
CA LEU A 106 -13.34 -20.28 -14.05
C LEU A 106 -12.43 -21.28 -14.78
N THR A 107 -12.95 -21.97 -15.81
CA THR A 107 -12.17 -22.99 -16.54
C THR A 107 -11.03 -22.40 -17.38
N ASN A 108 -11.15 -21.16 -17.87
CA ASN A 108 -10.03 -20.45 -18.51
C ASN A 108 -8.89 -20.14 -17.53
N HIS A 109 -9.16 -20.19 -16.23
CA HIS A 109 -8.20 -19.96 -15.16
C HIS A 109 -7.83 -21.24 -14.39
N TRP A 110 -8.34 -22.41 -14.81
CA TRP A 110 -8.12 -23.69 -14.15
C TRP A 110 -6.65 -24.01 -13.88
N LEU A 111 -6.32 -24.30 -12.62
CA LEU A 111 -4.98 -24.59 -12.08
C LEU A 111 -3.96 -23.46 -12.30
N LYS A 112 -4.42 -22.24 -12.58
CA LYS A 112 -3.58 -21.06 -12.50
C LYS A 112 -3.52 -20.62 -11.05
N SER A 113 -2.33 -20.23 -10.63
CA SER A 113 -2.12 -19.56 -9.36
C SER A 113 -1.78 -18.09 -9.59
N ASN A 114 -2.08 -17.25 -8.60
CA ASN A 114 -1.53 -15.91 -8.62
C ASN A 114 -0.01 -16.03 -8.57
N VAL A 115 0.64 -15.20 -9.36
CA VAL A 115 2.08 -14.99 -9.28
C VAL A 115 2.26 -13.52 -8.97
N GLU A 116 3.23 -13.19 -8.13
CA GLU A 116 3.62 -11.80 -7.97
C GLU A 116 4.05 -11.28 -9.34
N GLU A 117 3.39 -10.22 -9.78
CA GLU A 117 3.71 -9.51 -11.01
C GLU A 117 4.17 -8.09 -10.66
N PRO A 118 5.04 -7.48 -11.48
CA PRO A 118 5.42 -6.09 -11.28
C PRO A 118 4.29 -5.15 -11.72
N TYR A 119 4.03 -4.16 -10.88
CA TYR A 119 3.10 -3.06 -11.12
C TYR A 119 3.86 -1.75 -10.99
N TRP A 120 3.66 -0.86 -11.94
CA TRP A 120 4.08 0.54 -11.88
C TRP A 120 2.88 1.37 -11.47
N PHE A 121 2.88 1.92 -10.27
CA PHE A 121 1.78 2.73 -9.72
C PHE A 121 1.81 4.19 -10.21
N GLY A 122 2.95 4.63 -10.74
CA GLY A 122 3.09 5.92 -11.37
C GLY A 122 2.41 6.01 -12.74
N VAL A 123 2.57 7.16 -13.40
CA VAL A 123 2.01 7.36 -14.74
C VAL A 123 2.95 6.89 -15.83
N TRP A 124 2.41 6.15 -16.80
CA TRP A 124 3.19 5.72 -17.95
C TRP A 124 3.74 6.91 -18.76
N GLY A 125 5.04 6.87 -19.03
CA GLY A 125 5.78 7.94 -19.70
C GLY A 125 6.49 8.90 -18.74
N GLU A 126 6.17 8.84 -17.44
CA GLU A 126 7.02 9.39 -16.40
C GLU A 126 8.09 8.35 -16.06
N ARG A 127 9.34 8.80 -15.88
CA ARG A 127 10.47 7.90 -15.63
C ARG A 127 10.70 7.59 -14.15
N GLU A 128 9.94 8.26 -13.31
CA GLU A 128 9.91 8.20 -11.86
C GLU A 128 8.46 8.55 -11.49
N ASP A 129 7.97 8.00 -10.39
CA ASP A 129 6.65 8.34 -9.91
C ASP A 129 6.71 9.70 -9.21
N ARG A 130 5.98 10.66 -9.76
CA ARG A 130 5.77 11.99 -9.18
C ARG A 130 5.15 12.00 -7.78
N ASN A 131 4.77 10.85 -7.22
CA ASN A 131 4.27 10.72 -5.86
C ASN A 131 5.39 10.66 -4.81
N PHE A 132 6.63 10.36 -5.22
CA PHE A 132 7.78 10.61 -4.36
C PHE A 132 8.02 12.12 -4.22
N GLY A 133 8.37 12.56 -3.01
CA GLY A 133 8.68 13.95 -2.68
C GLY A 133 7.49 14.91 -2.67
N ARG A 134 6.38 14.53 -3.29
CA ARG A 134 5.28 15.43 -3.63
C ARG A 134 4.34 15.71 -2.47
N TYR A 135 4.06 17.01 -2.29
CA TYR A 135 2.98 17.50 -1.46
C TYR A 135 1.66 17.53 -2.25
N GLY A 136 0.82 16.52 -2.05
CA GLY A 136 -0.48 16.36 -2.73
C GLY A 136 -1.70 16.72 -1.86
N SER A 137 -2.89 16.37 -2.35
CA SER A 137 -4.15 16.51 -1.59
C SER A 137 -4.15 15.66 -0.31
N HIS A 138 -3.80 14.37 -0.42
CA HIS A 138 -3.71 13.46 0.73
C HIS A 138 -2.75 13.98 1.82
N THR A 139 -1.59 14.49 1.40
CA THR A 139 -0.61 15.14 2.29
C THR A 139 -1.21 16.38 2.98
N ALA A 140 -1.95 17.21 2.22
CA ALA A 140 -2.60 18.40 2.75
C ALA A 140 -3.76 18.08 3.71
N ASP A 141 -4.46 16.96 3.53
CA ASP A 141 -5.52 16.51 4.43
C ASP A 141 -4.96 16.15 5.80
N TRP A 142 -3.82 15.44 5.85
CA TRP A 142 -3.12 15.14 7.11
C TRP A 142 -2.62 16.40 7.81
N ASP A 143 -2.05 17.33 7.06
CA ASP A 143 -1.66 18.64 7.60
C ASP A 143 -2.87 19.42 8.12
N SER A 144 -4.03 19.28 7.48
CA SER A 144 -5.28 19.92 7.91
C SER A 144 -5.79 19.31 9.21
N VAL A 145 -5.72 17.98 9.38
CA VAL A 145 -6.05 17.33 10.66
C VAL A 145 -5.16 17.87 11.78
N CYS A 146 -3.85 17.91 11.57
CA CYS A 146 -2.91 18.43 12.57
C CYS A 146 -3.11 19.93 12.84
N TYR A 147 -3.41 20.72 11.81
CA TYR A 147 -3.65 22.16 11.94
C TYR A 147 -4.99 22.51 12.59
N LEU A 148 -6.03 21.66 12.46
CA LEU A 148 -7.34 21.81 13.12
C LEU A 148 -7.39 21.17 14.51
N ALA A 149 -6.37 20.39 14.85
CA ALA A 149 -6.10 19.88 16.19
C ALA A 149 -5.22 20.78 17.11
N PRO A 150 -4.99 22.09 16.91
CA PRO A 150 -3.92 22.83 17.59
C PRO A 150 -4.25 23.14 19.06
N LEU A 151 -5.45 22.81 19.52
CA LEU A 151 -5.83 22.82 20.95
C LEU A 151 -5.52 21.48 21.64
N GLN A 152 -5.00 20.49 20.91
CA GLN A 152 -4.78 19.11 21.35
C GLN A 152 -3.35 18.72 21.02
N ASP A 153 -2.62 18.17 21.99
CA ASP A 153 -1.25 17.72 21.81
C ASP A 153 -1.23 16.40 20.98
N TYR A 154 -1.60 16.45 19.71
CA TYR A 154 -1.64 15.31 18.80
C TYR A 154 -0.43 15.28 17.86
N LEU A 155 0.32 14.17 17.86
CA LEU A 155 1.46 13.96 16.97
C LEU A 155 1.36 12.60 16.26
N PRO A 156 1.07 12.59 14.95
CA PRO A 156 1.15 11.37 14.15
C PRO A 156 2.62 11.07 13.76
N PHE A 157 3.04 9.85 14.00
CA PHE A 157 4.25 9.26 13.46
C PHE A 157 3.92 8.51 12.17
N LYS A 158 4.75 8.70 11.15
CA LYS A 158 4.58 8.14 9.82
C LYS A 158 5.88 7.49 9.35
N ALA A 159 5.81 6.25 8.88
CA ALA A 159 6.94 5.58 8.27
C ALA A 159 7.41 6.30 7.00
N ALA A 160 8.73 6.40 6.80
CA ALA A 160 9.32 7.15 5.69
C ALA A 160 9.16 6.51 4.30
N GLY A 161 8.69 5.25 4.21
CA GLY A 161 8.68 4.49 2.95
C GLY A 161 9.90 3.58 2.84
N ASN A 162 9.80 2.53 2.02
CA ASN A 162 10.87 1.54 1.82
C ASN A 162 11.44 1.58 0.39
N ASP A 163 11.10 2.63 -0.36
CA ASP A 163 11.20 2.69 -1.82
C ASP A 163 12.56 3.25 -2.30
N ARG A 164 13.59 3.31 -1.44
CA ARG A 164 14.91 3.85 -1.80
C ARG A 164 15.75 2.86 -2.60
N SER A 165 15.73 1.62 -2.15
CA SER A 165 16.27 0.47 -2.84
C SER A 165 15.65 -0.71 -2.12
N ASP A 166 14.71 -1.35 -2.78
CA ASP A 166 14.05 -2.55 -2.27
C ASP A 166 14.13 -3.65 -3.32
N ASP A 167 13.44 -4.75 -3.06
CA ASP A 167 13.34 -5.84 -4.04
C ASP A 167 12.30 -5.51 -5.13
N ASP A 168 11.66 -4.33 -5.06
CA ASP A 168 10.56 -3.91 -5.91
C ASP A 168 10.98 -3.01 -7.09
N ASP A 169 12.28 -2.90 -7.39
CA ASP A 169 12.85 -2.13 -8.52
C ASP A 169 12.29 -2.47 -9.92
N ALA A 170 12.69 -1.70 -10.95
CA ALA A 170 12.19 -1.91 -12.31
C ALA A 170 12.46 -3.36 -12.79
N PRO A 171 11.45 -4.02 -13.39
CA PRO A 171 11.54 -5.44 -13.66
C PRO A 171 12.56 -5.75 -14.75
N ALA A 172 13.04 -7.00 -14.81
CA ALA A 172 14.02 -7.39 -15.82
C ALA A 172 13.51 -7.14 -17.26
N ASN A 173 14.40 -6.73 -18.17
CA ASN A 173 14.06 -6.49 -19.57
C ASN A 173 13.33 -7.69 -20.21
N GLY A 174 12.18 -7.43 -20.83
CA GLY A 174 11.29 -8.45 -21.40
C GLY A 174 10.23 -8.98 -20.44
N THR A 175 10.23 -8.54 -19.17
CA THR A 175 9.20 -8.90 -18.19
C THR A 175 7.92 -8.15 -18.49
N LYS A 176 6.79 -8.84 -18.32
CA LYS A 176 5.48 -8.22 -18.41
C LYS A 176 5.18 -7.48 -17.10
N PHE A 177 4.68 -6.26 -17.18
CA PHE A 177 4.26 -5.47 -16.04
C PHE A 177 2.92 -4.77 -16.31
N TRP A 178 2.32 -4.23 -15.25
CA TRP A 178 1.07 -3.49 -15.28
C TRP A 178 1.27 -2.04 -14.91
N TYR A 179 0.44 -1.15 -15.44
CA TYR A 179 0.36 0.25 -15.01
C TYR A 179 -1.08 0.76 -15.13
N PRO A 180 -1.46 1.83 -14.40
CA PRO A 180 -2.80 2.41 -14.47
C PRO A 180 -3.14 2.81 -15.90
N ASP A 181 -4.37 2.51 -16.35
CA ASP A 181 -4.85 2.90 -17.67
C ASP A 181 -4.99 4.43 -17.70
N PRO A 182 -4.19 5.14 -18.52
CA PRO A 182 -4.29 6.59 -18.61
C PRO A 182 -5.63 7.07 -19.18
N ASN A 183 -6.47 6.16 -19.68
CA ASN A 183 -7.80 6.44 -20.19
C ASN A 183 -8.92 5.98 -19.25
N ASP A 184 -8.60 5.55 -18.01
CA ASP A 184 -9.64 5.19 -17.05
C ASP A 184 -10.59 6.38 -16.81
N PRO A 185 -11.92 6.18 -16.96
CA PRO A 185 -12.91 7.25 -16.80
C PRO A 185 -13.22 7.61 -15.34
N ASN A 186 -12.85 6.78 -14.37
CA ASN A 186 -13.18 6.90 -12.94
C ASN A 186 -12.02 7.51 -12.14
N ASP A 187 -10.80 6.99 -12.28
CA ASP A 187 -9.54 7.65 -11.87
C ASP A 187 -8.32 6.89 -12.44
N PRO A 188 -7.51 7.48 -13.33
CA PRO A 188 -6.36 6.82 -13.92
C PRO A 188 -5.16 6.67 -12.97
N ASN A 189 -5.26 7.03 -11.69
CA ASN A 189 -4.18 6.83 -10.70
C ASN A 189 -4.67 6.22 -9.38
N ASP A 190 -5.91 5.70 -9.33
CA ASP A 190 -6.39 4.95 -8.17
C ASP A 190 -5.94 3.49 -8.30
N PRO A 191 -5.10 2.97 -7.40
CA PRO A 191 -4.65 1.59 -7.48
C PRO A 191 -5.73 0.55 -7.14
N ASP A 192 -6.75 0.93 -6.37
CA ASP A 192 -7.78 0.06 -5.84
C ASP A 192 -9.04 0.05 -6.73
N GLU A 193 -9.32 1.16 -7.41
CA GLU A 193 -10.51 1.33 -8.27
C GLU A 193 -10.18 1.53 -9.77
N GLY A 194 -8.91 1.73 -10.12
CA GLY A 194 -8.46 1.99 -11.48
C GLY A 194 -8.29 0.74 -12.36
N SER A 195 -8.55 0.91 -13.65
CA SER A 195 -8.28 -0.10 -14.68
C SER A 195 -6.79 -0.20 -14.94
N TRP A 196 -6.27 -1.42 -15.10
CA TRP A 196 -4.85 -1.67 -15.35
C TRP A 196 -4.60 -2.17 -16.77
N VAL A 197 -3.51 -1.70 -17.39
CA VAL A 197 -3.05 -2.11 -18.73
C VAL A 197 -1.68 -2.79 -18.67
N GLN A 198 -1.43 -3.70 -19.62
CA GLN A 198 -0.19 -4.49 -19.68
C GLN A 198 0.82 -3.92 -20.67
N ARG A 199 2.10 -4.09 -20.35
CA ARG A 199 3.21 -3.87 -21.29
C ARG A 199 4.37 -4.83 -21.02
N ILE A 200 5.25 -4.98 -22.01
CA ILE A 200 6.55 -5.63 -21.84
C ILE A 200 7.57 -4.55 -21.52
N TYR A 201 8.24 -4.69 -20.38
CA TYR A 201 9.31 -3.77 -19.96
C TYR A 201 10.48 -3.86 -20.95
N ASP A 202 10.88 -2.71 -21.50
CA ASP A 202 12.06 -2.56 -22.33
C ASP A 202 12.94 -1.49 -21.73
N VAL A 203 14.12 -1.87 -21.25
CA VAL A 203 15.10 -0.95 -20.64
C VAL A 203 15.58 0.13 -21.60
N ASN A 204 15.37 -0.04 -22.91
CA ASN A 204 15.72 0.93 -23.94
C ASN A 204 14.55 1.82 -24.36
N ASP A 205 13.33 1.58 -23.86
CA ASP A 205 12.20 2.46 -24.10
C ASP A 205 12.45 3.78 -23.36
N PRO A 206 12.49 4.94 -24.05
CA PRO A 206 12.72 6.23 -23.40
C PRO A 206 11.62 6.63 -22.40
N ASN A 207 10.49 5.91 -22.39
CA ASN A 207 9.34 6.13 -21.52
C ASN A 207 9.24 5.07 -20.41
N ALA A 208 10.11 4.06 -20.38
CA ALA A 208 10.11 3.08 -19.31
C ALA A 208 10.52 3.76 -17.99
N PRO A 209 9.78 3.50 -16.89
CA PRO A 209 10.20 3.93 -15.57
C PRO A 209 11.52 3.29 -15.18
N TYR A 210 12.33 4.04 -14.45
CA TYR A 210 13.51 3.52 -13.77
C TYR A 210 13.12 2.92 -12.42
N ASP A 211 14.12 2.38 -11.73
CA ASP A 211 14.03 2.00 -10.32
C ASP A 211 13.59 3.20 -9.48
N ASP A 212 12.86 2.96 -8.39
CA ASP A 212 12.28 4.04 -7.58
C ASP A 212 13.37 4.94 -6.97
N GLY A 213 14.50 4.35 -6.57
CA GLY A 213 15.68 5.08 -6.11
C GLY A 213 16.57 5.65 -7.22
N TRP A 214 16.15 5.66 -8.48
CA TRP A 214 17.01 6.10 -9.58
C TRP A 214 17.33 7.60 -9.53
N ASP A 215 16.35 8.44 -9.15
CA ASP A 215 16.58 9.87 -9.17
C ASP A 215 17.57 10.32 -8.09
N SER A 216 18.36 11.33 -8.45
CA SER A 216 19.26 12.05 -7.54
C SER A 216 20.23 11.18 -6.71
N GLY A 217 20.43 9.91 -7.06
CA GLY A 217 21.27 8.95 -6.34
C GLY A 217 20.58 8.28 -5.13
N GLY A 218 19.29 7.96 -5.23
CA GLY A 218 18.46 7.34 -4.18
C GLY A 218 17.76 8.34 -3.27
N TYR A 219 17.84 9.63 -3.61
CA TYR A 219 17.11 10.69 -2.92
C TYR A 219 15.74 10.84 -3.56
N ASP A 220 14.86 11.57 -2.90
CA ASP A 220 13.48 11.78 -3.37
C ASP A 220 12.68 10.48 -3.44
N THR A 221 12.67 9.73 -2.34
CA THR A 221 12.02 8.40 -2.23
C THR A 221 11.05 8.38 -1.04
N ILE A 222 10.66 9.56 -0.55
CA ILE A 222 9.63 9.69 0.50
C ILE A 222 8.26 9.78 -0.18
N PRO A 223 7.33 8.84 0.04
CA PRO A 223 6.04 8.86 -0.63
C PRO A 223 5.09 9.92 -0.04
N THR A 224 4.24 10.47 -0.89
CA THR A 224 3.11 11.40 -0.63
C THR A 224 2.88 11.84 0.81
N ILE A 225 2.17 11.06 1.63
CA ILE A 225 1.72 11.43 2.98
C ILE A 225 2.90 11.63 3.92
N SER A 226 3.98 10.86 3.74
CA SER A 226 5.21 10.96 4.53
C SER A 226 5.95 12.28 4.32
N THR A 227 5.54 13.07 3.33
CA THR A 227 6.01 14.44 3.10
C THR A 227 5.22 15.51 3.85
N ALA A 228 4.20 15.19 4.67
CA ALA A 228 3.40 16.21 5.36
C ALA A 228 4.23 17.06 6.35
N LYS A 229 3.81 18.29 6.60
CA LYS A 229 4.59 19.30 7.35
C LYS A 229 4.46 19.13 8.86
N ASN A 230 3.29 18.73 9.33
CA ASN A 230 2.91 18.73 10.75
C ASN A 230 2.92 17.32 11.37
N ILE A 231 3.65 16.40 10.77
CA ILE A 231 3.79 15.00 11.19
C ILE A 231 5.24 14.70 11.57
N MET A 232 5.47 13.58 12.26
CA MET A 232 6.81 13.03 12.46
C MET A 232 7.07 11.87 11.50
N THR A 233 7.85 12.12 10.45
CA THR A 233 8.30 11.10 9.49
C THR A 233 9.54 10.38 10.04
N VAL A 234 9.50 9.06 10.09
CA VAL A 234 10.53 8.21 10.71
C VAL A 234 11.19 7.30 9.67
N GLY A 235 12.49 7.49 9.44
CA GLY A 235 13.31 6.58 8.63
C GLY A 235 13.89 5.43 9.45
N ALA A 236 14.49 4.45 8.77
CA ALA A 236 15.05 3.25 9.40
C ALA A 236 16.58 3.25 9.39
N VAL A 237 17.15 2.93 10.55
CA VAL A 237 18.55 2.53 10.71
C VAL A 237 18.63 1.10 11.23
N ASP A 238 19.82 0.50 11.21
CA ASP A 238 20.10 -0.78 11.85
C ASP A 238 20.59 -0.62 13.31
N ASP A 239 20.97 -1.74 13.94
CA ASP A 239 21.50 -1.79 15.31
C ASP A 239 22.79 -0.97 15.52
N VAL A 240 23.55 -0.65 14.47
CA VAL A 240 24.78 0.16 14.54
C VAL A 240 24.55 1.61 14.10
N CYS A 241 23.29 2.00 13.89
CA CYS A 241 22.85 3.32 13.44
C CYS A 241 23.25 3.67 12.00
N ASP A 242 23.52 2.69 11.15
CA ASP A 242 23.66 2.91 9.71
C ASP A 242 22.29 2.94 9.05
N MET A 243 22.09 3.82 8.07
CA MET A 243 20.83 3.88 7.31
C MET A 243 20.59 2.55 6.60
N THR A 244 19.37 2.00 6.73
CA THR A 244 19.00 0.81 5.96
C THR A 244 18.93 1.17 4.48
N TYR A 245 19.21 0.18 3.62
CA TYR A 245 19.23 0.38 2.17
C TYR A 245 17.83 0.79 1.64
N PHE A 246 16.76 0.24 2.22
CA PHE A 246 15.38 0.54 1.83
C PHE A 246 14.83 1.87 2.36
N SER A 247 15.36 2.46 3.44
CA SER A 247 14.71 3.63 4.04
C SER A 247 14.60 4.78 3.04
N GLY A 248 13.38 5.29 2.82
CA GLY A 248 13.14 6.45 1.97
C GLY A 248 13.91 7.68 2.46
N TRP A 249 14.52 8.43 1.53
CA TRP A 249 15.25 9.67 1.78
C TRP A 249 14.58 10.82 1.06
N GLY A 250 14.50 11.97 1.71
CA GLY A 250 14.07 13.19 1.03
C GLY A 250 15.10 13.67 -0.02
N PRO A 251 15.07 14.94 -0.44
CA PRO A 251 14.17 15.99 0.02
C PRO A 251 12.73 15.75 -0.42
N THR A 252 11.82 16.61 0.01
CA THR A 252 10.53 16.75 -0.69
C THR A 252 10.72 17.65 -1.93
N ASP A 253 9.82 17.58 -2.92
CA ASP A 253 9.83 18.41 -4.13
C ASP A 253 9.91 19.91 -3.83
N ASP A 254 9.29 20.34 -2.73
CA ASP A 254 9.26 21.71 -2.26
C ASP A 254 10.47 22.08 -1.38
N GLY A 255 11.48 21.21 -1.32
CA GLY A 255 12.80 21.44 -0.73
C GLY A 255 12.87 21.27 0.79
N ARG A 256 11.86 20.65 1.41
CA ARG A 256 11.89 20.36 2.86
C ARG A 256 12.73 19.13 3.13
N ILE A 257 13.29 19.08 4.34
CA ILE A 257 14.10 17.96 4.80
C ILE A 257 13.16 16.92 5.42
N LYS A 258 13.24 15.69 4.91
CA LYS A 258 12.61 14.48 5.45
C LYS A 258 13.59 13.29 5.28
N PRO A 259 13.51 12.22 6.10
CA PRO A 259 12.65 12.08 7.28
C PRO A 259 13.05 13.05 8.42
N ASP A 260 12.18 13.23 9.42
CA ASP A 260 12.45 14.13 10.56
C ASP A 260 13.41 13.49 11.56
N ILE A 261 13.23 12.18 11.79
CA ILE A 261 14.07 11.36 12.67
C ILE A 261 14.29 9.97 12.05
N VAL A 262 15.20 9.21 12.64
CA VAL A 262 15.40 7.79 12.32
C VAL A 262 15.38 6.97 13.59
N ALA A 263 14.89 5.74 13.48
CA ALA A 263 14.88 4.75 14.55
C ALA A 263 15.29 3.38 13.99
N ASN A 264 15.64 2.45 14.88
CA ASN A 264 16.00 1.12 14.43
C ASN A 264 14.76 0.43 13.83
N GLY A 265 14.89 -0.05 12.60
CA GLY A 265 13.85 -0.75 11.84
C GLY A 265 14.38 -1.96 11.06
N PHE A 266 15.54 -2.50 11.43
CA PHE A 266 16.17 -3.62 10.73
C PHE A 266 16.19 -4.87 11.60
N GLU A 267 15.67 -5.99 11.09
CA GLU A 267 15.63 -7.30 11.76
C GLU A 267 15.04 -7.26 13.18
N LEU A 268 13.96 -6.50 13.38
CA LEU A 268 13.30 -6.40 14.68
C LEU A 268 12.38 -7.59 14.95
N TYR A 269 12.54 -8.19 16.12
CA TYR A 269 11.66 -9.25 16.62
C TYR A 269 10.45 -8.68 17.34
N SER A 270 9.25 -8.90 16.80
CA SER A 270 7.98 -8.36 17.30
C SER A 270 6.83 -9.38 17.18
N PRO A 271 5.68 -9.17 17.86
CA PRO A 271 4.50 -10.03 17.72
C PRO A 271 4.01 -10.09 16.28
N ALA A 272 3.51 -11.25 15.85
CA ALA A 272 3.02 -11.46 14.48
C ALA A 272 1.64 -12.12 14.48
N ALA A 273 0.80 -11.77 13.50
CA ALA A 273 -0.65 -12.01 13.52
C ALA A 273 -1.11 -13.48 13.34
N VAL A 274 -0.22 -14.46 13.37
CA VAL A 274 -0.57 -15.88 13.18
C VAL A 274 -1.34 -16.45 14.38
N ASN A 275 -0.97 -16.06 15.61
CA ASN A 275 -1.69 -16.38 16.86
C ASN A 275 -1.12 -15.57 18.05
N ASP A 276 -1.81 -15.61 19.19
CA ASP A 276 -1.48 -14.86 20.42
C ASP A 276 -0.08 -15.11 21.02
N ALA A 277 0.60 -16.19 20.61
CA ALA A 277 1.94 -16.52 21.07
C ALA A 277 3.02 -16.33 19.98
N ASN A 278 2.63 -15.87 18.79
CA ASN A 278 3.51 -15.82 17.65
C ASN A 278 4.31 -14.51 17.59
N TYR A 279 5.56 -14.64 17.21
CA TYR A 279 6.49 -13.54 16.98
C TYR A 279 7.29 -13.86 15.71
N ALA A 280 7.70 -12.83 15.01
CA ALA A 280 8.54 -12.94 13.83
C ALA A 280 9.52 -11.77 13.77
N THR A 281 10.50 -11.89 12.88
CA THR A 281 11.48 -10.84 12.63
C THR A 281 11.15 -10.18 11.30
N TYR A 282 11.01 -8.85 11.30
CA TYR A 282 10.73 -8.05 10.12
C TYR A 282 11.66 -6.83 10.05
N SER A 283 11.86 -6.32 8.84
CA SER A 283 12.57 -5.08 8.55
C SER A 283 11.63 -4.12 7.82
N GLY A 284 11.77 -2.82 8.08
CA GLY A 284 11.00 -1.78 7.41
C GLY A 284 10.93 -0.49 8.21
N THR A 285 10.65 0.62 7.54
CA THR A 285 10.37 1.91 8.20
C THR A 285 9.10 1.85 9.05
N SER A 286 8.19 0.90 8.77
CA SER A 286 7.05 0.53 9.61
C SER A 286 7.47 0.04 11.01
N GLN A 287 8.59 -0.68 11.10
CA GLN A 287 9.14 -1.14 12.36
C GLN A 287 9.91 -0.04 13.09
N ALA A 288 10.57 0.85 12.34
CA ALA A 288 11.21 2.03 12.90
C ALA A 288 10.19 3.01 13.51
N SER A 289 9.09 3.30 12.82
CA SER A 289 8.10 4.29 13.28
C SER A 289 7.34 3.83 14.54
N ALA A 290 7.23 2.52 14.76
CA ALA A 290 6.59 1.93 15.93
C ALA A 290 7.50 1.82 17.17
N ASN A 291 8.81 2.08 17.05
CA ASN A 291 9.83 1.87 18.09
C ASN A 291 9.98 3.07 19.03
#